data_AF-A0A0Q6RYU0-F1
#
_entry.id   AF-A0A0Q6RYU0-F1
#
_cell.length_a   1.000
_cell.length_b   1.000
_cell.length_c   1.000
_cell.angle_alpha   90.00
_cell.angle_beta   90.00
_cell.angle_gamma   90.00
#
_symmetry.space_group_name_H-M   'P 1'
#
loop_
_entity.id
_entity.type
_entity.pdbx_description
1 polymer ?
#
loop_
_entity_poly.entity_id
_entity_poly.type
_entity_poly.pdbx_seq_one_letter_code
_entity_poly.pdbx_strand_id
1 'polypeptide(L)'
;MVDFSRIPQQLDSAIQARTAEMLALPGLVCTRKCRQRRRCLYISRETKAPWCLGLLTGNQQALYESLRDLARQWAVWLVPGAFVRHGTDAATLSPLAKAAVEIIAASLPRSDRLHPEARLWRRALYRCKTPKIGARSAAVEQTTEI
;
A
#
# COMPACT_ATOMS: atom_id res chain seq x y z
N MET A 1 -13.87 14.30 -4.69
CA MET A 1 -12.56 14.44 -4.02
C MET A 1 -12.67 13.75 -2.67
N VAL A 2 -11.77 12.82 -2.35
CA VAL A 2 -11.87 12.02 -1.10
C VAL A 2 -11.34 12.85 0.07
N ASP A 3 -12.09 12.89 1.16
CA ASP A 3 -11.70 13.59 2.38
C ASP A 3 -10.74 12.72 3.23
N PHE A 4 -9.46 13.08 3.22
CA PHE A 4 -8.41 12.38 3.98
C PHE A 4 -8.29 12.85 5.43
N SER A 5 -9.05 13.87 5.86
CA SER A 5 -9.02 14.35 7.25
C SER A 5 -9.44 13.28 8.27
N ARG A 6 -10.17 12.25 7.80
CA ARG A 6 -10.61 11.09 8.58
C ARG A 6 -9.49 10.10 8.91
N ILE A 7 -8.34 10.19 8.23
CA ILE A 7 -7.20 9.30 8.47
C ILE A 7 -6.43 9.83 9.68
N PRO A 8 -6.19 9.00 10.72
CA PRO A 8 -5.35 9.41 11.85
C PRO A 8 -3.97 9.86 11.37
N GLN A 9 -3.47 10.99 11.88
CA GLN A 9 -2.21 11.60 11.43
C GLN A 9 -1.01 10.63 11.52
N GLN A 10 -1.00 9.75 12.53
CA GLN A 10 0.03 8.73 12.70
C GLN A 10 0.00 7.69 11.58
N LEU A 11 -1.19 7.26 11.16
CA LEU A 11 -1.39 6.35 10.03
C LEU A 11 -1.02 7.06 8.72
N ASP A 12 -1.40 8.31 8.54
CA ASP A 12 -1.06 9.08 7.34
C ASP A 12 0.46 9.24 7.18
N SER A 13 1.16 9.59 8.26
CA SER A 13 2.63 9.69 8.25
C SER A 13 3.30 8.35 7.95
N ALA A 14 2.75 7.24 8.46
CA ALA A 14 3.22 5.90 8.14
C ALA A 14 2.98 5.54 6.67
N ILE A 15 1.80 5.87 6.11
CA ILE A 15 1.49 5.69 4.68
C ILE A 15 2.51 6.45 3.84
N GLN A 16 2.77 7.72 4.14
CA GLN A 16 3.74 8.53 3.40
C GLN A 16 5.15 7.90 3.39
N ALA A 17 5.60 7.36 4.53
CA ALA A 17 6.89 6.68 4.64
C ALA A 17 6.94 5.38 3.85
N ARG A 18 5.88 4.55 3.95
CA ARG A 18 5.78 3.28 3.22
C ARG A 18 5.65 3.47 1.72
N THR A 19 4.98 4.52 1.26
CA THR A 19 4.98 4.90 -0.16
C THR A 19 6.38 5.20 -0.66
N ALA A 20 7.17 5.96 0.10
CA ALA A 20 8.56 6.26 -0.27
C ALA A 20 9.43 5.01 -0.31
N GLU A 21 9.23 4.07 0.63
CA GLU A 21 9.92 2.79 0.65
C GLU A 21 9.53 1.88 -0.52
N MET A 22 8.24 1.81 -0.87
CA MET A 22 7.74 1.04 -2.01
C MET A 22 8.35 1.52 -3.33
N LEU A 23 8.56 2.82 -3.47
CA LEU A 23 9.23 3.44 -4.63
C LEU A 23 10.77 3.44 -4.52
N ALA A 24 11.33 2.74 -3.53
CA ALA A 24 12.76 2.64 -3.27
C ALA A 24 13.49 3.99 -3.09
N LEU A 25 12.77 5.08 -2.75
CA LEU A 25 13.34 6.42 -2.57
C LEU A 25 14.47 6.47 -1.53
N PRO A 26 14.41 5.73 -0.38
CA PRO A 26 15.52 5.64 0.56
C PRO A 26 16.84 5.19 -0.10
N GLY A 27 16.76 4.27 -1.05
CA GLY A 27 17.90 3.71 -1.76
C GLY A 27 18.46 4.65 -2.84
N LEU A 28 17.57 5.35 -3.53
CA LEU A 28 17.88 6.12 -4.73
C LEU A 28 18.36 7.54 -4.42
N VAL A 29 17.62 8.27 -3.59
CA VAL A 29 17.79 9.73 -3.45
C VAL A 29 18.03 10.18 -2.01
N CYS A 30 17.78 9.34 -1.01
CA CYS A 30 17.86 9.74 0.39
C CYS A 30 19.29 9.65 0.99
N THR A 31 19.42 10.12 2.23
CA THR A 31 20.67 10.16 3.02
C THR A 31 21.22 8.74 3.30
N ARG A 32 22.51 8.67 3.65
CA ARG A 32 23.23 7.40 3.90
C ARG A 32 22.52 6.46 4.88
N LYS A 33 21.93 7.01 5.96
CA LYS A 33 21.23 6.20 6.98
C LYS A 33 19.96 5.54 6.43
N CYS A 34 19.15 6.28 5.67
CA CYS A 34 17.96 5.73 5.00
C CYS A 34 18.35 4.69 3.94
N ARG A 35 19.41 4.97 3.18
CA ARG A 35 19.93 4.10 2.12
C ARG A 35 20.40 2.75 2.66
N GLN A 36 21.21 2.76 3.71
CA GLN A 36 21.74 1.54 4.34
C GLN A 36 20.64 0.65 4.92
N ARG A 37 19.59 1.26 5.49
CA ARG A 37 18.48 0.50 6.09
C ARG A 37 17.34 0.20 5.12
N ARG A 38 17.40 0.72 3.88
CA ARG A 38 16.31 0.70 2.89
C ARG A 38 14.96 1.13 3.47
N ARG A 39 14.98 2.09 4.39
CA ARG A 39 13.80 2.56 5.14
C ARG A 39 13.83 4.07 5.31
N CYS A 40 12.66 4.69 5.34
CA CYS A 40 12.56 6.12 5.59
C CYS A 40 12.72 6.40 7.09
N LEU A 41 13.80 7.07 7.48
CA LEU A 41 14.10 7.43 8.87
C LEU A 41 13.91 8.92 9.17
N TYR A 42 13.69 9.74 8.13
CA TYR A 42 13.62 11.19 8.22
C TYR A 42 12.28 11.65 7.66
N ILE A 43 11.30 11.73 8.56
CA ILE A 43 10.00 12.35 8.31
C ILE A 43 10.02 13.73 8.97
N SER A 44 9.65 14.76 8.22
CA SER A 44 9.53 16.12 8.74
C SER A 44 8.47 16.18 9.84
N ARG A 45 8.78 16.85 10.96
CA ARG A 45 7.81 17.02 12.05
C ARG A 45 6.68 17.98 11.68
N GLU A 46 6.94 18.93 10.79
CA GLU A 46 5.99 19.95 10.36
C GLU A 46 5.04 19.40 9.29
N THR A 47 5.60 18.89 8.19
CA THR A 47 4.82 18.42 7.04
C THR A 47 4.41 16.95 7.14
N LYS A 48 4.95 16.21 8.12
CA LYS A 48 4.78 14.75 8.27
C LYS A 48 5.18 13.94 7.03
N ALA A 49 5.97 14.56 6.15
CA ALA A 49 6.38 13.99 4.88
C ALA A 49 7.85 13.53 4.89
N PRO A 50 8.22 12.52 4.07
CA PRO A 50 9.61 12.12 3.88
C PRO A 50 10.46 13.29 3.37
N TRP A 51 11.62 13.51 4.00
CA TRP A 51 12.54 14.57 3.58
C TRP A 51 13.00 14.41 2.12
N CYS A 52 13.11 13.17 1.63
CA CYS A 52 13.54 12.87 0.26
C CYS A 52 12.61 13.41 -0.83
N LEU A 53 11.37 13.82 -0.51
CA LEU A 53 10.47 14.38 -1.51
C LEU A 53 11.01 15.70 -2.10
N GLY A 54 11.74 16.49 -1.31
CA GLY A 54 12.36 17.72 -1.79
C GLY A 54 13.50 17.50 -2.80
N LEU A 55 13.91 16.25 -3.02
CA LEU A 55 14.95 15.88 -4.00
C LEU A 55 14.38 15.29 -5.29
N LEU A 56 13.06 15.15 -5.39
CA LEU A 56 12.41 14.55 -6.55
C LEU A 56 12.19 15.59 -7.64
N THR A 57 12.24 15.15 -8.90
CA THR A 57 11.74 15.95 -10.02
C THR A 57 10.22 15.98 -10.02
N GLY A 58 9.59 16.94 -10.72
CA GLY A 58 8.13 17.07 -10.76
C GLY A 58 7.42 15.77 -11.17
N ASN A 59 7.96 15.03 -12.15
CA ASN A 59 7.38 13.75 -12.57
C ASN A 59 7.50 12.66 -11.50
N GLN A 60 8.64 12.60 -10.80
CA GLN A 60 8.85 11.64 -9.72
C GLN A 60 7.95 11.95 -8.51
N GLN A 61 7.78 13.24 -8.22
CA GLN A 61 6.88 13.71 -7.18
C GLN A 61 5.43 13.35 -7.53
N ALA A 62 4.99 13.57 -8.76
CA ALA A 62 3.64 13.20 -9.22
C ALA A 62 3.36 11.70 -9.09
N LEU A 63 4.35 10.84 -9.40
CA LEU A 63 4.25 9.39 -9.19
C LEU A 63 4.11 9.03 -7.72
N TYR A 64 4.91 9.66 -6.85
CA TYR A 64 4.80 9.48 -5.40
C TYR A 64 3.42 9.90 -4.89
N GLU A 65 2.95 11.08 -5.27
CA GLU A 65 1.68 11.64 -4.83
C GLU A 65 0.51 10.77 -5.30
N SER A 66 0.54 10.29 -6.54
CA SER A 66 -0.48 9.39 -7.09
C SER A 66 -0.61 8.09 -6.28
N LEU A 67 0.53 7.46 -5.95
CA LEU A 67 0.53 6.21 -5.17
C LEU A 67 0.14 6.46 -3.71
N ARG A 68 0.62 7.56 -3.11
CA ARG A 68 0.24 8.00 -1.76
C ARG A 68 -1.27 8.23 -1.67
N ASP A 69 -1.85 8.95 -2.61
CA ASP A 69 -3.26 9.30 -2.58
C ASP A 69 -4.14 8.10 -2.84
N LEU A 70 -3.71 7.17 -3.71
CA LEU A 70 -4.38 5.87 -3.82
C LEU A 70 -4.37 5.14 -2.47
N ALA A 71 -3.21 5.02 -1.80
CA ALA A 71 -3.14 4.42 -0.47
C ALA A 71 -4.03 5.13 0.57
N ARG A 72 -4.10 6.46 0.55
CA ARG A 72 -5.01 7.21 1.43
C ARG A 72 -6.48 6.90 1.14
N GLN A 73 -6.88 6.83 -0.12
CA GLN A 73 -8.26 6.48 -0.50
C GLN A 73 -8.65 5.10 0.06
N TRP A 74 -7.75 4.13 0.00
CA TRP A 74 -7.97 2.82 0.59
C TRP A 74 -7.97 2.86 2.12
N ALA A 75 -7.17 3.72 2.75
CA ALA A 75 -7.07 3.85 4.21
C ALA A 75 -8.31 4.49 4.87
N VAL A 76 -9.05 5.36 4.18
CA VAL A 76 -10.31 5.93 4.69
C VAL A 76 -11.30 4.83 5.09
N TRP A 77 -11.28 3.70 4.41
CA TRP A 77 -12.16 2.56 4.69
C TRP A 77 -11.75 1.72 5.91
N LEU A 78 -10.60 2.01 6.52
CA LEU A 78 -10.13 1.37 7.76
C LEU A 78 -10.64 2.06 9.03
N VAL A 79 -11.35 3.18 8.89
CA VAL A 79 -11.95 3.87 10.02
C VAL A 79 -13.13 3.03 10.55
N PRO A 80 -13.30 2.88 11.87
CA PRO A 80 -14.39 2.10 12.46
C PRO A 80 -15.75 2.47 11.85
N GLY A 81 -16.52 1.45 11.40
CA GLY A 81 -17.87 1.63 10.84
C GLY A 81 -17.97 1.65 9.31
N ALA A 82 -16.87 1.71 8.56
CA ALA A 82 -16.88 1.69 7.08
C ALA A 82 -16.55 0.30 6.47
N PHE A 83 -16.56 -0.75 7.29
CA PHE A 83 -15.91 -2.04 7.01
C PHE A 83 -16.79 -3.05 6.29
N VAL A 84 -17.00 -2.88 4.97
CA VAL A 84 -17.35 -4.00 4.09
C VAL A 84 -16.89 -3.67 2.66
N ARG A 85 -15.89 -4.39 2.11
CA ARG A 85 -16.00 -4.90 0.72
C ARG A 85 -14.86 -5.73 0.12
N HIS A 86 -13.58 -5.61 0.48
CA HIS A 86 -12.55 -5.99 -0.53
C HIS A 86 -11.51 -7.05 -0.15
N GLY A 87 -11.68 -7.77 0.97
CA GLY A 87 -10.77 -8.86 1.31
C GLY A 87 -10.81 -10.02 0.30
N THR A 88 -11.99 -10.38 -0.20
CA THR A 88 -12.17 -11.54 -1.08
C THR A 88 -11.71 -11.32 -2.52
N ASP A 89 -11.63 -10.07 -2.98
CA ASP A 89 -11.26 -9.71 -4.36
C ASP A 89 -9.79 -9.26 -4.50
N ALA A 90 -8.97 -9.46 -3.46
CA ALA A 90 -7.55 -9.08 -3.48
C ALA A 90 -6.77 -9.62 -4.70
N ALA A 91 -7.18 -10.78 -5.22
CA ALA A 91 -6.60 -11.38 -6.43
C ALA A 91 -6.90 -10.58 -7.71
N THR A 92 -8.09 -10.00 -7.83
CA THR A 92 -8.56 -9.25 -9.01
C THR A 92 -8.17 -7.77 -8.99
N LEU A 93 -7.60 -7.29 -7.87
CA LEU A 93 -7.05 -5.94 -7.78
C LEU A 93 -5.96 -5.69 -8.83
N SER A 94 -6.00 -4.49 -9.42
CA SER A 94 -4.92 -4.00 -10.27
C SER A 94 -3.60 -3.95 -9.50
N PRO A 95 -2.43 -4.02 -10.19
CA PRO A 95 -1.13 -3.95 -9.52
C PRO A 95 -0.95 -2.70 -8.63
N LEU A 96 -1.48 -1.55 -9.06
CA LEU A 96 -1.45 -0.30 -8.28
C LEU A 96 -2.33 -0.39 -7.04
N ALA A 97 -3.52 -0.98 -7.13
CA ALA A 97 -4.37 -1.21 -5.98
C ALA A 97 -3.70 -2.17 -4.98
N LYS A 98 -3.07 -3.25 -5.46
CA LYS A 98 -2.27 -4.15 -4.61
C LYS A 98 -1.13 -3.41 -3.90
N ALA A 99 -0.41 -2.54 -4.61
CA ALA A 99 0.67 -1.75 -4.02
C ALA A 99 0.14 -0.78 -2.93
N ALA A 100 -0.97 -0.09 -3.19
CA ALA A 100 -1.61 0.79 -2.21
C ALA A 100 -2.04 0.03 -0.95
N VAL A 101 -2.58 -1.17 -1.14
CA VAL A 101 -2.98 -2.05 -0.05
C VAL A 101 -1.77 -2.57 0.76
N GLU A 102 -0.67 -2.93 0.10
CA GLU A 102 0.59 -3.30 0.78
C GLU A 102 1.16 -2.13 1.60
N ILE A 103 1.11 -0.90 1.08
CA ILE A 103 1.53 0.31 1.78
C ILE A 103 0.75 0.46 3.09
N ILE A 104 -0.57 0.32 3.03
CA ILE A 104 -1.44 0.35 4.21
C ILE A 104 -1.07 -0.75 5.19
N ALA A 105 -1.00 -2.00 4.72
CA ALA A 105 -0.74 -3.16 5.56
C ALA A 105 0.59 -3.02 6.33
N ALA A 106 1.61 -2.45 5.69
CA ALA A 106 2.91 -2.15 6.26
C ALA A 106 2.93 -0.91 7.19
N SER A 107 1.92 -0.04 7.09
CA SER A 107 1.75 1.17 7.89
C SER A 107 1.03 0.90 9.21
N LEU A 108 0.20 -0.15 9.25
CA LEU A 108 -0.55 -0.54 10.44
C LEU A 108 0.36 -1.22 11.48
N PRO A 109 0.14 -0.99 12.79
CA PRO A 109 0.93 -1.63 13.83
C PRO A 109 0.80 -3.15 13.76
N ARG A 110 1.90 -3.84 14.12
CA ARG A 110 1.90 -5.32 14.21
C ARG A 110 1.06 -5.84 15.37
N SER A 111 0.76 -4.99 16.36
CA SER A 111 -0.16 -5.32 17.44
C SER A 111 -1.60 -5.36 16.91
N ASP A 112 -2.01 -6.55 16.51
CA ASP A 112 -3.34 -6.85 15.93
C ASP A 112 -4.54 -6.42 16.79
N ARG A 113 -4.35 -6.06 18.07
CA ARG A 113 -5.45 -5.69 18.98
C ARG A 113 -6.13 -4.37 18.62
N LEU A 114 -5.42 -3.45 17.98
CA LEU A 114 -5.97 -2.12 17.67
C LEU A 114 -6.75 -2.08 16.36
N HIS A 115 -6.51 -3.04 15.45
CA HIS A 115 -7.16 -3.12 14.14
C HIS A 115 -7.38 -4.60 13.74
N PRO A 116 -8.34 -5.32 14.35
CA PRO A 116 -8.64 -6.70 13.98
C PRO A 116 -8.98 -6.86 12.48
N GLU A 117 -9.45 -5.80 11.84
CA GLU A 117 -9.77 -5.77 10.43
C GLU A 117 -8.51 -5.71 9.54
N ALA A 118 -7.44 -5.07 10.02
CA ALA A 118 -6.12 -5.11 9.37
C ALA A 118 -5.62 -6.56 9.26
N ARG A 119 -5.91 -7.39 10.27
CA ARG A 119 -5.57 -8.82 10.27
C ARG A 119 -6.38 -9.58 9.21
N LEU A 120 -7.69 -9.31 9.08
CA LEU A 120 -8.52 -9.93 8.04
C LEU A 120 -8.03 -9.53 6.65
N TRP A 121 -7.68 -8.26 6.45
CA TRP A 121 -7.09 -7.75 5.21
C TRP A 121 -5.74 -8.40 4.88
N ARG A 122 -4.78 -8.43 5.82
CA ARG A 122 -3.49 -9.12 5.62
C ARG A 122 -3.71 -10.60 5.28
N ARG A 123 -4.65 -11.27 5.95
CA ARG A 123 -4.99 -12.66 5.64
C ARG A 123 -5.54 -12.79 4.23
N ALA A 124 -6.42 -11.90 3.78
CA ALA A 124 -6.97 -11.94 2.44
C ALA A 124 -5.88 -11.72 1.36
N LEU A 125 -4.98 -10.76 1.58
CA LEU A 125 -3.87 -10.46 0.67
C LEU A 125 -2.86 -11.60 0.57
N TYR A 126 -2.43 -12.15 1.71
CA TYR A 126 -1.35 -13.15 1.76
C TYR A 126 -1.85 -14.61 1.72
N ARG A 127 -3.15 -14.90 1.93
CA ARG A 127 -3.72 -16.24 1.71
C ARG A 127 -4.05 -16.53 0.25
N CYS A 128 -4.24 -15.50 -0.57
CA CYS A 128 -4.18 -15.63 -2.02
C CYS A 128 -2.72 -15.91 -2.42
N LYS A 129 -2.21 -17.09 -2.05
CA LYS A 129 -0.98 -17.63 -2.63
C LYS A 129 -1.17 -17.58 -4.14
N THR A 130 -0.23 -16.93 -4.82
CA THR A 130 0.00 -17.09 -6.26
C THR A 130 -0.30 -18.54 -6.64
N PRO A 131 -1.13 -18.80 -7.67
CA PRO A 131 -1.22 -20.16 -8.20
C PRO A 131 0.21 -20.62 -8.44
N LYS A 132 0.56 -21.81 -7.92
CA LYS A 132 1.89 -22.39 -8.13
C LYS A 132 2.20 -22.25 -9.61
N ILE A 133 3.34 -21.66 -9.96
CA ILE A 133 3.85 -21.66 -11.34
C ILE A 133 3.90 -23.15 -11.74
N GLY A 134 2.94 -23.60 -12.54
CA GLY A 134 2.69 -25.01 -12.83
C GLY A 134 1.24 -25.51 -12.63
N ALA A 135 0.35 -24.73 -12.02
CA ALA A 135 -1.08 -25.04 -12.02
C ALA A 135 -1.65 -24.71 -13.41
N ARG A 136 -1.75 -25.73 -14.28
CA ARG A 136 -2.51 -25.68 -15.53
C ARG A 136 -3.87 -25.04 -15.28
N SER A 137 -4.14 -23.92 -15.93
CA SER A 137 -5.50 -23.40 -16.04
C SER A 137 -6.34 -24.46 -16.74
N ALA A 138 -7.16 -25.19 -15.98
CA ALA A 138 -8.28 -25.92 -16.54
C ALA A 138 -9.32 -24.87 -16.95
N ALA A 139 -9.14 -24.31 -18.14
CA ALA A 139 -10.08 -23.40 -18.75
C ALA A 139 -10.35 -23.88 -20.18
N VAL A 140 -11.43 -24.65 -20.29
CA VAL A 140 -12.39 -24.70 -21.38
C VAL A 140 -11.88 -25.26 -22.71
N GLU A 141 -11.97 -26.59 -22.85
CA GLU A 141 -12.25 -27.21 -24.14
C GLU A 141 -13.67 -26.79 -24.55
N GLN A 142 -13.77 -25.85 -25.49
CA GLN A 142 -15.00 -25.62 -26.22
C GLN A 142 -15.18 -26.82 -27.17
N THR A 143 -16.13 -27.68 -26.84
CA THR A 143 -16.63 -28.75 -27.71
C THR A 143 -17.23 -28.10 -28.96
N THR A 144 -16.53 -28.17 -30.08
CA THR A 144 -17.11 -27.99 -31.42
C THR A 144 -17.73 -29.32 -31.84
N GLU A 145 -19.04 -29.46 -31.58
CA GLU A 145 -20.00 -30.19 -32.42
C GLU A 145 -20.96 -29.06 -32.88
N ILE A 146 -21.18 -28.78 -34.16
CA ILE A 146 -21.63 -29.59 -35.29
C ILE A 146 -21.10 -28.96 -36.59
#